data_AF-A0A927PE52-F1
#
_entry.id   AF-A0A927PE52-F1
#
_cell.length_a   1.000
_cell.length_b   1.000
_cell.length_c   1.000
_cell.angle_alpha   90.00
_cell.angle_beta   90.00
_cell.angle_gamma   90.00
#
_symmetry.space_group_name_H-M   'P 1'
#
loop_
_entity.id
_entity.type
_entity.pdbx_description
1 polymer ?
#
loop_
_entity_poly.entity_id
_entity_poly.type
_entity_poly.pdbx_seq_one_letter_code
_entity_poly.pdbx_strand_id
1 'polypeptide(L)'
;MKRYFHWIILLILPVLAAIDLYYELENYGRVTHSDAALAVQLAVFVCMVLVFIIWKKNRKEHWLYTVLAVFSFVMLAVIGHIGGKIPFCVECDHVTAEELGFLTHWITPWESAS
;
A
#
# COMPACT_ATOMS: atom_id res chain seq x y z
N MET A 1 1.62 -26.76 13.57
CA MET A 1 2.01 -25.76 12.55
C MET A 1 0.83 -25.15 11.77
N LYS A 2 -0.19 -25.90 11.33
CA LYS A 2 -1.32 -25.36 10.54
C LYS A 2 -2.12 -24.21 11.21
N ARG A 3 -2.14 -24.14 12.55
CA ARG A 3 -2.93 -23.15 13.30
C ARG A 3 -2.36 -21.72 13.20
N TYR A 4 -1.04 -21.57 13.19
CA TYR A 4 -0.37 -20.26 13.10
C TYR A 4 -0.20 -19.76 11.67
N PHE A 5 -0.31 -20.64 10.68
CA PHE A 5 -0.12 -20.32 9.27
C PHE A 5 -1.06 -19.19 8.79
N HIS A 6 -2.32 -19.22 9.22
CA HIS A 6 -3.29 -18.18 8.89
C HIS A 6 -2.96 -16.83 9.53
N TRP A 7 -2.33 -16.83 10.71
CA TRP A 7 -1.94 -15.60 11.42
C TRP A 7 -0.76 -14.95 10.72
N ILE A 8 0.22 -15.76 10.33
CA ILE A 8 1.37 -15.32 9.55
C ILE A 8 0.88 -14.69 8.23
N ILE A 9 -0.07 -15.32 7.53
CA ILE A 9 -0.58 -14.78 6.27
C ILE A 9 -1.32 -13.45 6.48
N LEU A 10 -2.16 -13.34 7.51
CA LEU A 10 -2.89 -12.09 7.79
C LEU A 10 -1.92 -10.92 8.04
N LEU A 11 -0.78 -11.17 8.67
CA LEU A 11 0.21 -10.15 8.97
C LEU A 11 1.19 -9.89 7.80
N ILE A 12 1.53 -10.91 7.01
CA ILE A 12 2.52 -10.77 5.94
C ILE A 12 1.96 -10.07 4.71
N LEU A 13 0.67 -10.23 4.40
CA LEU A 13 0.05 -9.62 3.21
C LEU A 13 0.12 -8.08 3.24
N PRO A 14 -0.23 -7.39 4.34
CA PRO A 14 -0.01 -5.95 4.46
C PRO A 14 1.46 -5.55 4.35
N VAL A 15 2.39 -6.35 4.90
CA VAL A 15 3.83 -6.07 4.83
C VAL A 15 4.33 -6.17 3.38
N LEU A 16 3.91 -7.18 2.63
CA LEU A 16 4.26 -7.32 1.21
C LEU A 16 3.70 -6.16 0.38
N ALA A 17 2.46 -5.76 0.62
CA ALA A 17 1.88 -4.59 -0.05
C ALA A 17 2.60 -3.28 0.31
N ALA A 18 3.12 -3.16 1.54
CA ALA A 18 3.93 -2.00 1.93
C ALA A 18 5.31 -1.98 1.27
N ILE A 19 5.94 -3.15 1.10
CA ILE A 19 7.21 -3.29 0.37
C ILE A 19 7.00 -2.93 -1.10
N ASP A 20 5.90 -3.39 -1.71
CA ASP A 20 5.53 -3.05 -3.08
C ASP A 20 5.34 -1.55 -3.25
N LEU A 21 4.58 -0.91 -2.36
CA LEU A 21 4.44 0.54 -2.32
C LEU A 21 5.80 1.25 -2.16
N TYR A 22 6.67 0.77 -1.28
CA TYR A 22 8.00 1.36 -1.09
C TYR A 22 8.85 1.26 -2.37
N TYR A 23 8.83 0.11 -3.03
CA TYR A 23 9.55 -0.12 -4.27
C TYR A 23 9.04 0.80 -5.40
N GLU A 24 7.73 0.96 -5.53
CA GLU A 24 7.12 1.85 -6.52
C GLU A 24 7.41 3.33 -6.22
N LEU A 25 7.48 3.72 -4.94
CA LEU A 25 7.90 5.06 -4.54
C LEU A 25 9.39 5.33 -4.82
N GLU A 26 10.26 4.33 -4.66
CA GLU A 26 11.71 4.46 -4.96
C GLU A 26 11.99 4.55 -6.46
N ASN A 27 11.19 3.85 -7.27
CA ASN A 27 11.30 3.87 -8.73
C ASN A 27 10.43 4.95 -9.40
N TYR A 28 9.83 5.82 -8.59
CA TYR A 28 8.99 6.92 -9.03
C TYR A 28 9.79 7.88 -9.95
N GLY A 29 9.35 8.01 -11.20
CA GLY A 29 10.03 8.80 -12.25
C GLY A 29 10.75 7.97 -13.33
N ARG A 30 10.94 6.65 -13.14
CA ARG A 30 11.44 5.73 -14.21
C ARG A 30 10.33 4.97 -14.93
N VAL A 31 9.18 4.81 -14.29
CA VAL A 31 7.99 4.11 -14.81
C VAL A 31 6.88 5.14 -15.00
N THR A 32 6.06 4.94 -16.03
CA THR A 32 4.87 5.76 -16.31
C THR A 32 3.97 5.87 -15.07
N HIS A 33 3.72 7.10 -14.62
CA HIS A 33 3.06 7.42 -13.34
C HIS A 33 1.72 6.69 -13.10
N SER A 34 0.97 6.44 -14.18
CA SER A 34 -0.31 5.73 -14.12
C SER A 34 -0.15 4.24 -13.77
N ASP A 35 0.95 3.62 -14.18
CA ASP A 35 1.11 2.16 -14.08
C ASP A 35 1.56 1.75 -12.66
N ALA A 36 2.41 2.55 -12.02
CA ALA A 36 2.85 2.35 -10.64
C ALA A 36 1.68 2.44 -9.64
N ALA A 37 0.86 3.50 -9.77
CA ALA A 37 -0.33 3.67 -8.94
C ALA A 37 -1.33 2.52 -9.13
N LEU A 38 -1.55 2.10 -10.39
CA LEU A 38 -2.43 0.99 -10.72
C LEU A 38 -1.92 -0.33 -10.12
N ALA A 39 -0.62 -0.60 -10.20
CA ALA A 39 0.01 -1.82 -9.68
C ALA A 39 -0.20 -1.95 -8.16
N VAL A 40 0.15 -0.91 -7.40
CA VAL A 40 -0.04 -0.89 -5.93
C VAL A 40 -1.51 -1.08 -5.57
N GLN A 41 -2.41 -0.41 -6.29
CA GLN A 41 -3.84 -0.46 -5.99
C GLN A 41 -4.44 -1.84 -6.28
N LEU A 42 -3.97 -2.51 -7.34
CA LEU A 42 -4.36 -3.87 -7.68
C LEU A 42 -3.80 -4.89 -6.67
N ALA A 43 -2.54 -4.73 -6.26
CA ALA A 43 -1.91 -5.56 -5.23
C ALA A 43 -2.64 -5.45 -3.88
N VAL A 44 -2.97 -4.23 -3.44
CA VAL A 44 -3.75 -3.97 -2.23
C VAL A 44 -5.14 -4.60 -2.32
N PHE A 45 -5.83 -4.48 -3.46
CA PHE A 45 -7.15 -5.07 -3.65
C PHE A 45 -7.12 -6.60 -3.53
N VAL A 46 -6.15 -7.25 -4.19
CA VAL A 46 -5.95 -8.70 -4.09
C VAL A 46 -5.68 -9.11 -2.63
N CYS A 47 -4.82 -8.38 -1.92
CA CYS A 47 -4.53 -8.64 -0.51
C CYS A 47 -5.77 -8.50 0.38
N MET A 48 -6.62 -7.49 0.16
CA MET A 48 -7.87 -7.31 0.91
C MET A 48 -8.83 -8.48 0.70
N VAL A 49 -8.97 -8.97 -0.54
CA VAL A 49 -9.81 -10.14 -0.85
C VAL A 49 -9.30 -11.39 -0.13
N LEU A 50 -7.98 -11.63 -0.14
CA LEU A 50 -7.37 -12.76 0.56
C LEU A 50 -7.57 -12.69 2.08
N VAL A 51 -7.35 -11.52 2.69
CA VAL A 51 -7.63 -11.26 4.11
C VAL A 51 -9.10 -11.53 4.43
N PHE A 52 -10.03 -11.08 3.59
CA PHE A 52 -11.46 -11.32 3.76
C PHE A 52 -11.82 -12.81 3.72
N ILE A 53 -11.27 -13.56 2.76
CA ILE A 53 -11.49 -15.00 2.62
C ILE A 53 -10.97 -15.74 3.87
N ILE A 54 -9.75 -15.43 4.31
CA ILE A 54 -9.14 -16.04 5.49
C ILE A 54 -9.94 -15.71 6.74
N TRP A 55 -10.32 -14.45 6.91
CA TRP A 55 -11.16 -14.03 8.03
C TRP A 55 -12.50 -14.76 8.05
N LYS A 56 -13.24 -14.76 6.92
CA LYS A 56 -14.55 -15.41 6.84
C LYS A 56 -14.47 -16.91 7.14
N LYS A 57 -13.43 -17.59 6.66
CA LYS A 57 -13.20 -19.02 6.90
C LYS A 57 -12.90 -19.33 8.36
N ASN A 58 -12.20 -18.43 9.06
CA ASN A 58 -11.71 -18.66 10.43
C ASN A 58 -12.46 -17.85 11.51
N ARG A 59 -13.50 -17.06 11.14
CA ARG A 59 -14.23 -16.14 12.04
C ARG A 59 -14.84 -16.82 13.27
N LYS A 60 -15.25 -18.09 13.12
CA LYS A 60 -15.91 -18.85 14.18
C LYS A 60 -14.94 -19.40 15.22
N GLU A 61 -13.65 -19.46 14.92
CA GLU A 61 -12.68 -20.08 15.82
C GLU A 61 -12.28 -19.16 16.97
N HIS A 62 -11.93 -17.88 16.72
CA HIS A 62 -11.40 -16.97 17.75
C HIS A 62 -11.57 -15.48 17.41
N TRP A 63 -11.80 -14.63 18.43
CA TRP A 63 -11.86 -13.16 18.30
C TRP A 63 -10.56 -12.55 17.73
N LEU A 64 -9.42 -13.19 18.04
CA LEU A 64 -8.09 -12.81 17.53
C LEU A 64 -8.03 -12.71 16.00
N TYR A 65 -8.69 -13.60 15.26
CA TYR A 65 -8.73 -13.52 13.80
C TYR A 65 -9.45 -12.28 13.29
N THR A 66 -10.46 -11.82 14.03
CA THR A 66 -11.18 -10.59 13.68
C THR A 66 -10.30 -9.38 13.94
N VAL A 67 -9.56 -9.35 15.05
CA VAL A 67 -8.62 -8.26 15.34
C VAL A 67 -7.49 -8.20 14.32
N LEU A 68 -6.87 -9.33 14.01
CA LEU A 68 -5.82 -9.41 13.00
C LEU A 68 -6.35 -8.98 11.63
N ALA A 69 -7.53 -9.45 11.22
CA ALA A 69 -8.12 -9.06 9.94
C ALA A 69 -8.43 -7.55 9.89
N VAL A 70 -8.99 -6.97 10.96
CA VAL A 70 -9.25 -5.52 11.04
C VAL A 70 -7.94 -4.74 10.93
N PHE A 71 -6.90 -5.14 11.65
CA PHE A 71 -5.59 -4.51 11.55
C PHE A 71 -5.04 -4.59 10.12
N SER A 72 -5.10 -5.76 9.48
CA SER A 72 -4.68 -5.94 8.09
C SER A 72 -5.48 -5.07 7.11
N PHE A 73 -6.80 -4.96 7.30
CA PHE A 73 -7.64 -4.09 6.48
C PHE A 73 -7.28 -2.62 6.63
N VAL A 74 -7.01 -2.15 7.86
CA VAL A 74 -6.59 -0.77 8.10
C VAL A 74 -5.24 -0.50 7.43
N MET A 75 -4.26 -1.38 7.58
CA MET A 75 -2.96 -1.25 6.93
C MET A 75 -3.08 -1.23 5.40
N LEU A 76 -3.83 -2.17 4.82
CA LEU A 76 -4.06 -2.22 3.38
C LEU A 76 -4.80 -0.99 2.86
N ALA A 77 -5.77 -0.47 3.61
CA ALA A 77 -6.45 0.77 3.25
C ALA A 77 -5.50 1.99 3.26
N VAL A 78 -4.58 2.06 4.24
CA VAL A 78 -3.55 3.11 4.28
C VAL A 78 -2.60 2.98 3.09
N ILE A 79 -2.12 1.77 2.79
CA ILE A 79 -1.25 1.51 1.63
C ILE A 79 -1.96 1.90 0.34
N GLY A 80 -3.21 1.48 0.15
CA GLY A 80 -4.01 1.85 -1.02
C GLY A 80 -4.29 3.35 -1.10
N HIS A 81 -4.44 4.04 0.04
CA HIS A 81 -4.60 5.49 0.07
C HIS A 81 -3.32 6.21 -0.37
N ILE A 82 -2.15 5.76 0.10
CA ILE A 82 -0.85 6.33 -0.30
C ILE A 82 -0.57 5.97 -1.77
N GLY A 83 -0.78 4.72 -2.17
CA GLY A 83 -0.63 4.23 -3.54
C GLY A 83 -1.53 4.96 -4.54
N GLY A 84 -2.78 5.22 -4.17
CA GLY A 84 -3.70 6.03 -4.99
C GLY A 84 -3.37 7.52 -5.02
N LYS A 85 -2.41 7.99 -4.19
CA LYS A 85 -1.87 9.34 -4.22
C LYS A 85 -0.57 9.48 -5.02
N ILE A 86 0.04 8.36 -5.42
CA ILE A 86 1.16 8.31 -6.38
C ILE A 86 0.90 9.09 -7.69
N PRO A 87 -0.32 9.18 -8.26
CA PRO A 87 -0.53 9.93 -9.51
C PRO A 87 -0.62 11.45 -9.35
N PHE A 88 -0.60 12.01 -8.13
CA PHE A 88 -0.80 13.46 -7.92
C PHE A 88 0.49 14.28 -7.82
N CYS A 89 1.67 13.67 -7.94
CA CYS A 89 2.92 14.41 -7.98
C CYS A 89 3.43 14.50 -9.43
N VAL A 90 3.23 15.67 -10.03
CA VAL A 90 3.94 16.16 -11.23
C VAL A 90 3.42 15.65 -12.58
N GLU A 91 2.16 15.92 -12.90
CA GLU A 91 1.74 16.29 -14.28
C GLU A 91 0.36 16.97 -14.27
N CYS A 92 0.25 18.04 -13.49
CA CYS A 92 -0.74 19.10 -13.77
C CYS A 92 0.02 20.41 -13.59
N ASP A 93 0.25 21.13 -14.68
CA ASP A 93 0.96 22.42 -14.79
C ASP A 93 0.41 23.57 -13.90
N HIS A 94 -0.38 23.31 -12.85
CA HIS A 94 -1.03 24.35 -12.05
C HIS A 94 -1.06 24.14 -10.53
N VAL A 95 -0.49 23.06 -9.96
CA VAL A 95 -0.32 22.99 -8.49
C VAL A 95 0.99 22.29 -8.16
N THR A 96 1.92 23.03 -7.55
CA THR A 96 3.24 22.50 -7.19
C THR A 96 3.14 21.59 -5.95
N ALA A 97 4.00 20.58 -5.84
CA ALA A 97 4.09 19.71 -4.64
C ALA A 97 4.42 20.50 -3.34
N GLU A 98 4.83 21.77 -3.49
CA GLU A 98 5.06 22.75 -2.42
C GLU A 98 3.74 23.25 -1.82
N GLU A 99 2.75 23.55 -2.67
CA GLU A 99 1.43 24.06 -2.29
C GLU A 99 0.58 23.01 -1.57
N LEU A 100 0.87 21.73 -1.77
CA LEU A 100 0.22 20.62 -1.09
C LEU A 100 0.94 20.18 0.21
N GLY A 101 2.03 20.86 0.59
CA GLY A 101 2.77 20.57 1.82
C GLY A 101 3.54 19.24 1.84
N PHE A 102 3.70 18.58 0.67
CA PHE A 102 4.36 17.28 0.55
C PHE A 102 5.89 17.39 0.40
N LEU A 103 6.41 18.54 -0.03
CA LEU A 103 7.84 18.72 -0.34
C LEU A 103 8.79 18.77 0.87
N THR A 104 8.30 18.90 2.10
CA THR A 104 9.22 18.95 3.26
C THR A 104 9.88 17.61 3.61
N HIS A 105 9.46 16.47 3.04
CA HIS A 105 10.02 15.18 3.48
C HIS A 105 10.30 14.08 2.46
N TRP A 106 9.75 14.05 1.24
CA TRP A 106 9.75 12.78 0.49
C TRP A 106 10.40 12.73 -0.89
N ILE A 107 10.55 13.82 -1.64
CA ILE A 107 11.09 13.71 -3.01
C ILE A 107 11.88 14.97 -3.39
N THR A 108 13.20 14.91 -3.27
CA THR A 108 14.07 15.78 -4.09
C THR A 108 14.07 15.23 -5.51
N PRO A 109 13.70 16.03 -6.52
CA PRO A 109 13.82 15.61 -7.90
C PRO A 109 15.29 15.27 -8.22
N TRP A 110 15.49 14.11 -8.87
CA TRP A 110 16.81 13.56 -9.24
C TRP A 110 17.69 14.53 -10.03
N GLU A 111 17.12 15.51 -10.73
CA GLU A 111 17.85 16.55 -11.47
C GLU A 111 18.58 17.57 -10.58
N SER A 112 18.39 17.51 -9.26
CA SER A 112 19.07 18.40 -8.31
C SER A 112 20.31 17.79 -7.64
N ALA A 113 20.62 16.51 -7.87
CA ALA A 113 21.85 15.87 -7.42
C ALA A 113 22.91 15.99 -8.54
N SER A 114 23.55 17.15 -8.58
CA SER A 114 24.77 17.43 -9.36
C SER A 114 25.85 16.36 -9.16
#